data_AF-A0A177AVR0-F1
#
_entry.id   AF-A0A177AVR0-F1
#
_cell.length_a   1.000
_cell.length_b   1.000
_cell.length_c   1.000
_cell.angle_alpha   90.00
_cell.angle_beta   90.00
_cell.angle_gamma   90.00
#
_symmetry.space_group_name_H-M   'P 1'
#
loop_
_entity.id
_entity.type
_entity.pdbx_description
1 polymer ?
#
loop_
_entity_poly.entity_id
_entity_poly.type
_entity_poly.pdbx_seq_one_letter_code
_entity_poly.pdbx_strand_id
1 'polypeptide(L)'
;MYGIILDGIRNFTCVYFGKNIWKQVMEHVGFDIEVFVHNKYYSESLFKRIITSITAITGMVEAELMHKCGADLHEFFNLNGFKDMLDVVGRDLSGFIMCLDDVHHSMKSKFPKMQNPTFIVNSQDKDGITITYMSGRLGFANYVIGILNSVANKIFHVFPIINIIVADVFNDHCKYKIELKFNNSKYIQDKCNREKQIESLKAVQIEMSQVESILPFCIFIDTNMKINSIGDCLKKAVPQIWGANFGQVFEIVRPEIQPIFDLIKEYTNVTFTIQLSIDDNSKSSDILNSSLYK
;
A
#
# COMPACT_ATOMS: atom_id res chain seq x y z
N MET A 1 -6.42 1.69 -15.66
CA MET A 1 -6.73 0.58 -14.74
C MET A 1 -6.44 -0.75 -15.41
N TYR A 2 -5.93 -1.74 -14.67
CA TYR A 2 -5.62 -3.06 -15.22
C TYR A 2 -6.86 -3.88 -15.55
N GLY A 3 -6.74 -4.69 -16.61
CA GLY A 3 -7.81 -5.55 -17.11
C GLY A 3 -8.32 -6.56 -16.08
N ILE A 4 -7.48 -7.03 -15.16
CA ILE A 4 -7.92 -7.98 -14.12
C ILE A 4 -9.05 -7.39 -13.24
N ILE A 5 -9.01 -6.09 -12.95
CA ILE A 5 -10.06 -5.43 -12.16
C ILE A 5 -11.34 -5.25 -13.00
N LEU A 6 -11.20 -4.91 -14.27
CA LEU A 6 -12.33 -4.78 -15.20
C LEU A 6 -12.99 -6.13 -15.48
N ASP A 7 -12.20 -7.19 -15.58
CA ASP A 7 -12.66 -8.56 -15.74
C ASP A 7 -13.41 -9.04 -14.49
N GLY A 8 -13.00 -8.57 -13.31
CA GLY A 8 -13.72 -8.75 -12.06
C GLY A 8 -15.12 -8.13 -12.09
N ILE A 9 -15.26 -6.87 -12.53
CA ILE A 9 -16.61 -6.26 -12.69
C ILE A 9 -17.44 -7.01 -13.74
N ARG A 10 -16.83 -7.42 -14.86
CA ARG A 10 -17.52 -8.21 -15.88
C ARG A 10 -18.05 -9.50 -15.26
N ASN A 11 -17.19 -10.24 -14.55
CA ASN A 11 -17.57 -11.48 -13.88
C ASN A 11 -18.73 -11.25 -12.92
N PHE A 12 -18.59 -10.27 -12.02
CA PHE A 12 -19.64 -9.85 -11.10
C PHE A 12 -20.96 -9.55 -11.85
N THR A 13 -20.91 -8.73 -12.90
CA THR A 13 -22.11 -8.33 -13.65
C THR A 13 -22.79 -9.54 -14.29
N CYS A 14 -22.01 -10.43 -14.90
CA CYS A 14 -22.52 -11.66 -15.50
C CYS A 14 -23.14 -12.61 -14.46
N VAL A 15 -22.55 -12.72 -13.27
CA VAL A 15 -23.05 -13.59 -12.19
C VAL A 15 -24.32 -13.02 -11.54
N TYR A 16 -24.33 -11.72 -11.25
CA TYR A 16 -25.43 -11.09 -10.50
C TYR A 16 -26.59 -10.62 -11.37
N PHE A 17 -26.32 -10.17 -12.60
CA PHE A 17 -27.34 -9.59 -13.48
C PHE A 17 -27.49 -10.34 -14.82
N GLY A 18 -26.61 -11.30 -15.11
CA GLY A 18 -26.64 -12.08 -16.34
C GLY A 18 -25.89 -11.44 -17.50
N LYS A 19 -25.53 -12.28 -18.49
CA LYS A 19 -24.74 -11.88 -19.68
C LYS A 19 -25.44 -10.80 -20.54
N ASN A 20 -26.78 -10.81 -20.56
CA ASN A 20 -27.55 -9.83 -21.34
C ASN A 20 -27.34 -8.40 -20.80
N ILE A 21 -27.30 -8.24 -19.47
CA ILE A 21 -27.03 -6.94 -18.85
C ILE A 21 -25.61 -6.49 -19.14
N TRP A 22 -24.62 -7.40 -19.10
CA TRP A 22 -23.26 -7.06 -19.50
C TRP A 22 -23.19 -6.55 -20.95
N LYS A 23 -23.90 -7.21 -21.89
CA LYS A 23 -23.96 -6.76 -23.29
C LYS A 23 -24.52 -5.34 -23.41
N GLN A 24 -25.65 -5.05 -22.74
CA GLN A 24 -26.24 -3.72 -22.73
C GLN A 24 -25.30 -2.66 -22.12
N VAL A 25 -24.56 -3.02 -21.07
CA VAL A 25 -23.55 -2.14 -20.45
C VAL A 25 -22.47 -1.79 -21.46
N MET A 26 -21.94 -2.76 -22.21
CA MET A 26 -20.88 -2.52 -23.20
C MET A 26 -21.38 -1.69 -24.40
N GLU A 27 -22.62 -1.92 -24.84
CA GLU A 27 -23.29 -1.09 -25.84
C GLU A 27 -23.44 0.37 -25.36
N HIS A 28 -23.89 0.57 -24.11
CA HIS A 28 -24.03 1.91 -23.52
C HIS A 28 -22.69 2.63 -23.31
N VAL A 29 -21.63 1.88 -22.96
CA VAL A 29 -20.25 2.40 -22.87
C VAL A 29 -19.65 2.64 -24.26
N GLY A 30 -20.23 2.12 -25.34
CA GLY A 30 -19.69 2.24 -26.69
C GLY A 30 -18.32 1.59 -26.82
N PHE A 31 -18.13 0.44 -26.17
CA PHE A 31 -16.85 -0.27 -26.16
C PHE A 31 -17.10 -1.75 -26.45
N ASP A 32 -16.46 -2.27 -27.50
CA ASP A 32 -16.65 -3.65 -27.92
C ASP A 32 -15.55 -4.54 -27.33
N ILE A 33 -15.88 -5.26 -26.25
CA ILE A 33 -14.98 -6.24 -25.64
C ILE A 33 -15.79 -7.32 -24.91
N GLU A 34 -15.48 -8.59 -25.20
CA GLU A 34 -16.09 -9.73 -24.48
C GLU A 34 -15.30 -10.09 -23.22
N VAL A 35 -13.97 -9.95 -23.25
CA VAL A 35 -13.06 -10.35 -22.18
C VAL A 35 -11.94 -9.33 -22.02
N PHE A 36 -11.64 -8.94 -20.78
CA PHE A 36 -10.51 -8.07 -20.51
C PHE A 36 -9.23 -8.89 -20.33
N VAL A 37 -8.21 -8.59 -21.14
CA VAL A 37 -6.86 -9.13 -20.94
C VAL A 37 -6.29 -8.63 -19.60
N HIS A 38 -6.01 -9.54 -18.67
CA HIS A 38 -5.70 -9.23 -17.26
C HIS A 38 -4.51 -8.28 -17.08
N ASN A 39 -3.41 -8.51 -17.80
CA ASN A 39 -2.18 -7.72 -17.72
C ASN A 39 -2.16 -6.48 -18.65
N LYS A 40 -3.26 -6.22 -19.38
CA LYS A 40 -3.39 -5.02 -20.21
C LYS A 40 -3.87 -3.85 -19.37
N TYR A 41 -3.30 -2.66 -19.61
CA TYR A 41 -3.72 -1.43 -18.98
C TYR A 41 -4.74 -0.70 -19.88
N TYR A 42 -5.89 -0.35 -19.31
CA TYR A 42 -7.00 0.35 -19.96
C TYR A 42 -7.17 1.75 -19.37
N SER A 43 -8.00 2.59 -19.98
CA SER A 43 -8.32 3.92 -19.45
C SER A 43 -8.78 3.88 -17.98
N GLU A 44 -8.29 4.80 -17.15
CA GLU A 44 -8.76 4.95 -15.75
C GLU A 44 -10.24 5.34 -15.66
N SER A 45 -10.81 5.98 -16.69
CA SER A 45 -12.23 6.33 -16.73
C SER A 45 -13.16 5.15 -17.02
N LEU A 46 -12.63 4.05 -17.57
CA LEU A 46 -13.46 2.94 -18.07
C LEU A 46 -14.22 2.23 -16.93
N PHE A 47 -13.56 2.01 -15.79
CA PHE A 47 -14.19 1.39 -14.62
C PHE A 47 -15.44 2.16 -14.18
N LYS A 48 -15.32 3.48 -14.02
CA LYS A 48 -16.44 4.34 -13.61
C LYS A 48 -17.55 4.35 -14.66
N ARG A 49 -17.20 4.44 -15.95
CA ARG A 49 -18.19 4.39 -17.04
C ARG A 49 -18.99 3.08 -17.03
N ILE A 50 -18.34 1.95 -16.75
CA ILE A 50 -19.00 0.66 -16.59
C ILE A 50 -19.95 0.69 -15.38
N ILE A 51 -19.48 1.15 -14.21
CA ILE A 51 -20.29 1.28 -13.00
C ILE A 51 -21.52 2.17 -13.24
N THR A 52 -21.34 3.37 -13.80
CA THR A 52 -22.45 4.29 -14.14
C THR A 52 -23.43 3.68 -15.14
N SER A 53 -22.95 2.82 -16.05
CA SER A 53 -23.83 2.13 -17.00
C SER A 53 -24.63 1.02 -16.33
N ILE A 54 -24.00 0.24 -15.42
CA ILE A 54 -24.71 -0.77 -14.64
C ILE A 54 -25.79 -0.12 -13.77
N THR A 55 -25.50 1.01 -13.09
CA THR A 55 -26.50 1.71 -12.28
C THR A 55 -27.65 2.24 -13.13
N ALA A 56 -27.37 2.82 -14.30
CA ALA A 56 -28.40 3.31 -15.22
C ALA A 56 -29.33 2.21 -15.73
N ILE A 57 -28.81 1.01 -16.00
CA ILE A 57 -29.58 -0.13 -16.54
C ILE A 57 -30.34 -0.89 -15.43
N THR A 58 -29.70 -1.11 -14.29
CA THR A 58 -30.25 -1.96 -13.21
C THR A 58 -31.05 -1.18 -12.17
N GLY A 59 -30.87 0.15 -12.10
CA GLY A 59 -31.44 0.99 -11.05
C GLY A 59 -30.77 0.85 -9.69
N MET A 60 -29.70 0.04 -9.56
CA MET A 60 -28.98 -0.14 -8.29
C MET A 60 -28.24 1.15 -7.91
N VAL A 61 -28.25 1.49 -6.61
CA VAL A 61 -27.52 2.63 -6.08
C VAL A 61 -26.01 2.40 -6.24
N GLU A 62 -25.28 3.38 -6.78
CA GLU A 62 -23.85 3.27 -7.08
C GLU A 62 -23.02 2.82 -5.88
N ALA A 63 -23.29 3.37 -4.69
CA ALA A 63 -22.61 3.00 -3.46
C ALA A 63 -22.79 1.51 -3.10
N GLU A 64 -24.00 0.98 -3.25
CA GLU A 64 -24.31 -0.43 -3.02
C GLU A 64 -23.65 -1.32 -4.06
N LEU A 65 -23.71 -0.93 -5.34
CA LEU A 65 -23.06 -1.64 -6.43
C LEU A 65 -21.54 -1.72 -6.21
N MET A 66 -20.90 -0.60 -5.88
CA MET A 66 -19.47 -0.53 -5.59
C MET A 66 -19.09 -1.44 -4.42
N HIS A 67 -19.88 -1.44 -3.35
CA HIS A 67 -19.67 -2.34 -2.21
C HIS A 67 -19.77 -3.81 -2.62
N LYS A 68 -20.82 -4.20 -3.36
CA LYS A 68 -20.98 -5.58 -3.85
C LYS A 68 -19.87 -6.00 -4.81
N CYS A 69 -19.46 -5.14 -5.76
CA CYS A 69 -18.33 -5.40 -6.65
C CYS A 69 -17.03 -5.60 -5.87
N GLY A 70 -16.79 -4.78 -4.84
CA GLY A 70 -15.64 -4.93 -3.95
C GLY A 70 -15.68 -6.24 -3.18
N ALA A 71 -16.86 -6.63 -2.70
CA ALA A 71 -17.04 -7.87 -1.94
C ALA A 71 -16.84 -9.13 -2.80
N ASP A 72 -17.22 -9.09 -4.07
CA ASP A 72 -17.02 -10.20 -5.03
C ASP A 72 -15.56 -10.33 -5.50
N LEU A 73 -14.77 -9.25 -5.43
CA LEU A 73 -13.40 -9.23 -5.94
C LEU A 73 -12.50 -10.31 -5.31
N HIS A 74 -12.68 -10.59 -4.02
CA HIS A 74 -11.94 -11.65 -3.33
C HIS A 74 -12.18 -13.01 -3.97
N GLU A 75 -13.45 -13.37 -4.23
CA GLU A 75 -13.80 -14.64 -4.85
C GLU A 75 -13.24 -14.71 -6.27
N PHE A 76 -13.37 -13.62 -7.02
CA PHE A 76 -12.78 -13.51 -8.34
C PHE A 76 -11.26 -13.72 -8.32
N PHE A 77 -10.53 -13.13 -7.38
CA PHE A 77 -9.08 -13.31 -7.26
C PHE A 77 -8.70 -14.74 -6.87
N ASN A 78 -9.47 -15.40 -6.00
CA ASN A 78 -9.25 -16.81 -5.66
C ASN A 78 -9.35 -17.70 -6.91
N LEU A 79 -10.38 -17.50 -7.73
CA LEU A 79 -10.60 -18.25 -8.97
C LEU A 79 -9.55 -17.96 -10.06
N ASN A 80 -8.85 -16.82 -9.96
CA ASN A 80 -7.84 -16.37 -10.93
C ASN A 80 -6.39 -16.52 -10.42
N GLY A 81 -6.15 -17.44 -9.48
CA GLY A 81 -4.81 -17.87 -9.08
C GLY A 81 -4.12 -16.99 -8.04
N PHE A 82 -4.87 -16.17 -7.30
CA PHE A 82 -4.32 -15.37 -6.19
C PHE A 82 -4.60 -15.97 -4.82
N LYS A 83 -5.28 -17.12 -4.74
CA LYS A 83 -5.67 -17.77 -3.48
C LYS A 83 -4.49 -17.96 -2.53
N ASP A 84 -3.45 -18.65 -2.99
CA ASP A 84 -2.30 -18.99 -2.14
C ASP A 84 -1.59 -17.74 -1.61
N MET A 85 -1.56 -16.66 -2.39
CA MET A 85 -1.02 -15.38 -1.95
C MET A 85 -1.90 -14.74 -0.87
N LEU A 86 -3.21 -14.71 -1.07
CA LEU A 86 -4.17 -14.11 -0.12
C LEU A 86 -4.19 -14.87 1.23
N ASP A 87 -4.08 -16.19 1.20
CA ASP A 87 -4.08 -17.05 2.39
C ASP A 87 -2.88 -16.81 3.32
N VAL A 88 -1.75 -16.30 2.80
CA VAL A 88 -0.50 -16.15 3.57
C VAL A 88 -0.17 -14.72 3.98
N VAL A 89 -0.97 -13.73 3.57
CA VAL A 89 -0.69 -12.30 3.85
C VAL A 89 -0.68 -12.00 5.35
N GLY A 90 -1.59 -12.59 6.12
CA GLY A 90 -1.75 -12.31 7.54
C GLY A 90 -2.37 -13.47 8.31
N ARG A 91 -1.96 -13.62 9.58
CA ARG A 91 -2.51 -14.63 10.51
C ARG A 91 -3.90 -14.26 11.04
N ASP A 92 -4.23 -12.98 11.01
CA ASP A 92 -5.49 -12.37 11.43
C ASP A 92 -5.75 -11.12 10.58
N LEU A 93 -6.95 -10.54 10.71
CA LEU A 93 -7.37 -9.39 9.92
C LEU A 93 -6.45 -8.17 10.13
N SER A 94 -5.96 -7.94 11.36
CA SER A 94 -5.06 -6.83 11.66
C SER A 94 -3.72 -7.01 10.95
N GLY A 95 -3.13 -8.21 11.03
CA GLY A 95 -1.91 -8.57 10.31
C GLY A 95 -2.08 -8.49 8.80
N PHE A 96 -3.24 -8.89 8.27
CA PHE A 96 -3.54 -8.76 6.84
C PHE A 96 -3.55 -7.30 6.38
N ILE A 97 -4.26 -6.43 7.10
CA ILE A 97 -4.36 -5.00 6.79
C ILE A 97 -2.99 -4.32 6.87
N MET A 98 -2.16 -4.67 7.86
CA MET A 98 -0.80 -4.14 7.99
C MET A 98 0.07 -4.43 6.76
N CYS A 99 -0.11 -5.59 6.12
CA CYS A 99 0.68 -6.03 4.97
C CYS A 99 0.13 -5.58 3.61
N LEU A 100 -1.03 -4.91 3.55
CA LEU A 100 -1.71 -4.61 2.28
C LEU A 100 -0.85 -3.81 1.31
N ASP A 101 -0.13 -2.79 1.78
CA ASP A 101 0.69 -1.94 0.90
C ASP A 101 1.85 -2.74 0.27
N ASP A 102 2.45 -3.66 1.04
CA ASP A 102 3.55 -4.50 0.57
C ASP A 102 3.08 -5.61 -0.38
N VAL A 103 1.89 -6.16 -0.17
CA VAL A 103 1.24 -7.06 -1.15
C VAL A 103 1.07 -6.33 -2.48
N HIS A 104 0.52 -5.12 -2.49
CA HIS A 104 0.42 -4.33 -3.71
C HIS A 104 1.80 -4.04 -4.32
N HIS A 105 2.80 -3.72 -3.51
CA HIS A 105 4.15 -3.52 -4.02
C HIS A 105 4.69 -4.76 -4.73
N SER A 106 4.54 -5.95 -4.14
CA SER A 106 4.97 -7.22 -4.74
C SER A 106 4.32 -7.48 -6.11
N MET A 107 3.06 -7.05 -6.28
CA MET A 107 2.32 -7.19 -7.53
C MET A 107 2.86 -6.31 -8.67
N LYS A 108 3.66 -5.27 -8.40
CA LYS A 108 4.24 -4.41 -9.45
C LYS A 108 5.14 -5.19 -10.41
N SER A 109 5.71 -6.32 -9.97
CA SER A 109 6.46 -7.25 -10.85
C SER A 109 5.60 -7.77 -12.02
N LYS A 110 4.33 -8.12 -11.76
CA LYS A 110 3.35 -8.59 -12.76
C LYS A 110 2.57 -7.44 -13.40
N PHE A 111 2.38 -6.34 -12.67
CA PHE A 111 1.60 -5.17 -13.07
C PHE A 111 2.42 -3.88 -12.94
N PRO A 112 3.39 -3.61 -13.84
CA PRO A 112 4.37 -2.52 -13.69
C PRO A 112 3.78 -1.11 -13.62
N LYS A 113 2.63 -0.87 -14.24
CA LYS A 113 1.91 0.42 -14.26
C LYS A 113 0.88 0.53 -13.13
N MET A 114 0.96 -0.31 -12.10
CA MET A 114 -0.05 -0.36 -11.07
C MET A 114 0.07 0.84 -10.15
N GLN A 115 -0.99 1.64 -10.14
CA GLN A 115 -1.22 2.68 -9.15
C GLN A 115 -2.03 2.07 -8.01
N ASN A 116 -1.34 1.63 -6.95
CA ASN A 116 -1.97 1.06 -5.77
C ASN A 116 -2.41 2.15 -4.79
N PRO A 117 -3.51 1.94 -4.06
CA PRO A 117 -3.80 2.76 -2.90
C PRO A 117 -2.81 2.47 -1.77
N THR A 118 -2.78 3.36 -0.79
CA THR A 118 -1.99 3.19 0.44
C THR A 118 -2.91 3.01 1.63
N PHE A 119 -2.54 2.05 2.50
CA PHE A 119 -3.22 1.74 3.74
C PHE A 119 -2.28 1.98 4.91
N ILE A 120 -2.61 2.97 5.74
CA ILE A 120 -1.86 3.30 6.95
C ILE A 120 -2.67 2.86 8.16
N VAL A 121 -2.05 2.14 9.09
CA VAL A 121 -2.67 1.79 10.37
C VAL A 121 -2.44 2.93 11.36
N ASN A 122 -3.50 3.64 11.75
CA ASN A 122 -3.40 4.75 12.69
C ASN A 122 -3.42 4.29 14.15
N SER A 123 -4.30 3.35 14.46
CA SER A 123 -4.43 2.78 15.81
C SER A 123 -5.09 1.41 15.75
N GLN A 124 -4.85 0.61 16.78
CA GLN A 124 -5.41 -0.72 16.94
C GLN A 124 -5.50 -1.04 18.43
N ASP A 125 -6.62 -1.60 18.84
CA ASP A 125 -6.89 -2.05 20.20
C ASP A 125 -7.71 -3.35 20.16
N LYS A 126 -8.32 -3.72 21.28
CA LYS A 126 -9.11 -4.96 21.42
C LYS A 126 -10.45 -4.91 20.66
N ASP A 127 -10.94 -3.71 20.37
CA ASP A 127 -12.27 -3.44 19.80
C ASP A 127 -12.20 -3.12 18.30
N GLY A 128 -11.00 -3.00 17.72
CA GLY A 128 -10.82 -2.96 16.28
C GLY A 128 -9.52 -2.31 15.82
N ILE A 129 -9.57 -1.77 14.60
CA ILE A 129 -8.48 -1.07 13.94
C ILE A 129 -9.01 0.17 13.23
N THR A 130 -8.24 1.25 13.30
CA THR A 130 -8.48 2.47 12.51
C THR A 130 -7.37 2.63 11.49
N ILE A 131 -7.77 2.83 10.23
CA ILE A 131 -6.86 2.99 9.10
C ILE A 131 -7.11 4.29 8.36
N THR A 132 -6.07 4.79 7.70
CA THR A 132 -6.14 5.82 6.69
C THR A 132 -5.94 5.16 5.33
N TYR A 133 -6.96 5.23 4.48
CA TYR A 133 -6.92 4.79 3.09
C TYR A 133 -6.70 6.00 2.19
N MET A 134 -5.66 5.95 1.34
CA MET A 134 -5.33 7.02 0.40
C MET A 134 -5.27 6.49 -1.02
N SER A 135 -5.78 7.26 -1.98
CA SER A 135 -5.78 6.85 -3.38
C SER A 135 -5.88 8.04 -4.33
N GLY A 136 -5.24 7.93 -5.50
CA GLY A 136 -5.49 8.84 -6.63
C GLY A 136 -6.82 8.55 -7.34
N ARG A 137 -7.57 7.51 -6.95
CA ARG A 137 -8.86 7.16 -7.55
C ARG A 137 -10.02 7.62 -6.67
N LEU A 138 -10.66 8.71 -7.07
CA LEU A 138 -11.85 9.25 -6.41
C LEU A 138 -13.05 8.29 -6.52
N GLY A 139 -13.88 8.19 -5.47
CA GLY A 139 -15.13 7.40 -5.49
C GLY A 139 -15.00 5.90 -5.21
N PHE A 140 -13.80 5.42 -4.82
CA PHE A 140 -13.56 3.99 -4.55
C PHE A 140 -13.79 3.58 -3.08
N ALA A 141 -14.26 4.48 -2.21
CA ALA A 141 -14.42 4.20 -0.78
C ALA A 141 -15.32 2.97 -0.52
N ASN A 142 -16.51 2.94 -1.12
CA ASN A 142 -17.44 1.80 -0.96
C ASN A 142 -16.88 0.50 -1.55
N TYR A 143 -16.11 0.58 -2.63
CA TYR A 143 -15.45 -0.57 -3.23
C TYR A 143 -14.42 -1.19 -2.29
N VAL A 144 -13.59 -0.35 -1.66
CA VAL A 144 -12.60 -0.81 -0.68
C VAL A 144 -13.26 -1.34 0.59
N ILE A 145 -14.35 -0.73 1.06
CA ILE A 145 -15.15 -1.27 2.17
C ILE A 145 -15.72 -2.64 1.82
N GLY A 146 -16.18 -2.86 0.58
CA GLY A 146 -16.61 -4.16 0.09
C GLY A 146 -15.49 -5.22 0.17
N ILE A 147 -14.29 -4.86 -0.30
CA ILE A 147 -13.10 -5.73 -0.25
C ILE A 147 -12.77 -6.10 1.21
N LEU A 148 -12.65 -5.10 2.09
CA LEU A 148 -12.31 -5.31 3.50
C LEU A 148 -13.33 -6.21 4.21
N ASN A 149 -14.62 -5.99 3.95
CA ASN A 149 -15.69 -6.85 4.48
C ASN A 149 -15.57 -8.29 3.98
N SER A 150 -15.32 -8.49 2.69
CA SER A 150 -15.21 -9.83 2.11
C SER A 150 -14.00 -10.57 2.64
N VAL A 151 -12.84 -9.93 2.71
CA VAL A 151 -11.63 -10.51 3.33
C VAL A 151 -11.88 -10.88 4.79
N ALA A 152 -12.44 -9.98 5.58
CA ALA A 152 -12.73 -10.23 6.99
C ALA A 152 -13.65 -11.45 7.16
N ASN A 153 -14.74 -11.51 6.40
CA ASN A 153 -15.74 -12.57 6.51
C ASN A 153 -15.25 -13.92 5.96
N LYS A 154 -14.60 -13.91 4.79
CA LYS A 154 -14.27 -15.11 4.01
C LYS A 154 -12.96 -15.76 4.44
N ILE A 155 -11.95 -14.94 4.80
CA ILE A 155 -10.62 -15.44 5.17
C ILE A 155 -10.52 -15.60 6.69
N PHE A 156 -10.94 -14.58 7.45
CA PHE A 156 -10.73 -14.53 8.90
C PHE A 156 -11.96 -14.90 9.73
N HIS A 157 -13.12 -15.09 9.10
CA HIS A 157 -14.40 -15.35 9.77
C HIS A 157 -14.74 -14.31 10.85
N VAL A 158 -14.40 -13.05 10.56
CA VAL A 158 -14.69 -11.88 11.39
C VAL A 158 -15.67 -10.99 10.65
N PHE A 159 -16.68 -10.45 11.35
CA PHE A 159 -17.73 -9.61 10.79
C PHE A 159 -17.63 -8.18 11.33
N PRO A 160 -16.70 -7.35 10.82
CA PRO A 160 -16.48 -6.02 11.34
C PRO A 160 -17.62 -5.05 10.99
N ILE A 161 -17.90 -4.10 11.88
CA ILE A 161 -18.68 -2.90 11.53
C ILE A 161 -17.69 -1.88 10.97
N ILE A 162 -17.84 -1.54 9.68
CA ILE A 162 -16.91 -0.64 8.98
C ILE A 162 -17.57 0.72 8.75
N ASN A 163 -16.95 1.79 9.28
CA ASN A 163 -17.44 3.16 9.14
C ASN A 163 -16.35 4.08 8.57
N ILE A 164 -16.74 5.02 7.72
CA ILE A 164 -15.89 6.15 7.33
C ILE A 164 -16.07 7.25 8.38
N ILE A 165 -15.01 7.60 9.10
CA ILE A 165 -15.00 8.68 10.09
C ILE A 165 -14.73 10.03 9.43
N VAL A 166 -13.75 10.07 8.53
CA VAL A 166 -13.31 11.29 7.83
C VAL A 166 -13.16 10.99 6.35
N ALA A 167 -13.58 11.94 5.52
CA ALA A 167 -13.44 11.90 4.07
C ALA A 167 -12.88 13.23 3.59
N ASP A 168 -11.58 13.24 3.28
CA ASP A 168 -10.90 14.38 2.69
C ASP A 168 -10.67 14.10 1.21
N VAL A 169 -11.22 14.98 0.36
CA VAL A 169 -11.06 14.88 -1.09
C VAL A 169 -10.32 16.12 -1.57
N PHE A 170 -9.11 15.91 -2.06
CA PHE A 170 -8.29 16.88 -2.76
C PHE A 170 -8.44 16.63 -4.26
N ASN A 171 -8.20 17.65 -5.12
CA ASN A 171 -8.49 17.60 -6.56
C ASN A 171 -8.16 16.26 -7.22
N ASP A 172 -6.98 15.70 -6.93
CA ASP A 172 -6.49 14.45 -7.56
C ASP A 172 -6.33 13.27 -6.59
N HIS A 173 -6.61 13.45 -5.30
CA HIS A 173 -6.40 12.42 -4.27
C HIS A 173 -7.52 12.39 -3.24
N CYS A 174 -7.87 11.21 -2.78
CA CYS A 174 -8.79 11.01 -1.67
C CYS A 174 -8.09 10.35 -0.48
N LYS A 175 -8.44 10.81 0.72
CA LYS A 175 -7.99 10.28 2.00
C LYS A 175 -9.21 10.01 2.86
N TYR A 176 -9.35 8.76 3.29
CA TYR A 176 -10.46 8.34 4.13
C TYR A 176 -9.93 7.72 5.42
N LYS A 177 -10.41 8.21 6.56
CA LYS A 177 -10.21 7.54 7.85
C LYS A 177 -11.32 6.52 8.04
N ILE A 178 -10.97 5.24 8.04
CA ILE A 178 -11.91 4.12 8.12
C ILE A 178 -11.68 3.39 9.44
N GLU A 179 -12.76 3.15 10.17
CA GLU A 179 -12.78 2.38 11.40
C GLU A 179 -13.42 1.02 11.13
N LEU A 180 -12.76 -0.05 11.54
CA LEU A 180 -13.28 -1.40 11.50
C LEU A 180 -13.40 -1.88 12.95
N LYS A 181 -14.63 -2.00 13.46
CA LYS A 181 -14.90 -2.51 14.82
C LYS A 181 -15.13 -4.00 14.80
N PHE A 182 -14.31 -4.75 15.53
CA PHE A 182 -14.40 -6.20 15.68
C PHE A 182 -13.59 -6.66 16.91
N ASN A 183 -13.83 -7.89 17.37
CA ASN A 183 -13.03 -8.45 18.46
C ASN A 183 -11.60 -8.76 17.98
N ASN A 184 -10.67 -7.87 18.32
CA ASN A 184 -9.25 -7.96 18.00
C ASN A 184 -8.41 -8.37 19.23
N SER A 185 -9.06 -8.87 20.30
CA SER A 185 -8.40 -9.19 21.57
C SER A 185 -7.26 -10.19 21.43
N LYS A 186 -7.40 -11.20 20.55
CA LYS A 186 -6.37 -12.21 20.31
C LYS A 186 -5.09 -11.59 19.74
N TYR A 187 -5.21 -10.70 18.75
CA TYR A 187 -4.07 -9.99 18.17
C TYR A 187 -3.36 -9.15 19.23
N ILE A 188 -4.12 -8.40 20.04
CA ILE A 188 -3.56 -7.56 21.11
C ILE A 188 -2.86 -8.41 22.16
N GLN A 189 -3.45 -9.53 22.57
CA GLN A 189 -2.83 -10.46 23.51
C GLN A 189 -1.52 -11.03 22.95
N ASP A 190 -1.51 -11.47 21.69
CA ASP A 190 -0.31 -11.99 21.04
C ASP A 190 0.78 -10.93 20.91
N LYS A 191 0.40 -9.68 20.58
CA LYS A 191 1.31 -8.54 20.54
C LYS A 191 1.93 -8.26 21.92
N CYS A 192 1.10 -8.12 22.95
CA CYS A 192 1.58 -7.87 24.32
C CYS A 192 2.44 -9.04 24.85
N ASN A 193 2.13 -10.28 24.49
CA ASN A 193 2.94 -11.44 24.87
C ASN A 193 4.34 -11.37 24.22
N ARG A 194 4.43 -10.97 22.95
CA ARG A 194 5.73 -10.76 22.26
C ARG A 194 6.52 -9.62 22.91
N GLU A 195 5.87 -8.51 23.22
CA GLU A 195 6.49 -7.36 23.90
C GLU A 195 7.05 -7.77 25.27
N LYS A 196 6.26 -8.46 26.10
CA LYS A 196 6.73 -8.99 27.39
C LYS A 196 7.87 -9.99 27.24
N GLN A 197 7.84 -10.83 26.21
CA GLN A 197 8.93 -11.76 25.93
C GLN A 197 10.21 -10.98 25.62
N ILE A 198 10.15 -9.94 24.79
CA ILE A 198 11.29 -9.08 24.47
C ILE A 198 11.81 -8.36 25.71
N GLU A 199 10.94 -7.79 26.54
CA GLU A 199 11.31 -7.13 27.80
C GLU A 199 11.93 -8.10 28.82
N SER A 200 11.55 -9.38 28.77
CA SER A 200 12.11 -10.43 29.62
C SER A 200 13.51 -10.88 29.20
N LEU A 201 13.89 -10.63 27.94
CA LEU A 201 15.24 -10.90 27.47
C LEU A 201 16.20 -9.93 28.16
N LYS A 202 17.30 -10.46 28.70
CA LYS A 202 18.39 -9.62 29.20
C LYS A 202 18.87 -8.75 28.05
N ALA A 203 18.76 -7.43 28.21
CA ALA A 203 19.27 -6.47 27.24
C ALA A 203 20.76 -6.75 27.01
N VAL A 204 21.07 -7.25 25.82
CA VAL A 204 22.46 -7.39 25.38
C VAL A 204 22.93 -5.98 25.07
N GLN A 205 23.96 -5.52 25.76
CA GLN A 205 24.62 -4.27 25.39
C GLN A 205 25.43 -4.55 24.12
N ILE A 206 24.95 -4.04 23.00
CA ILE A 206 25.61 -4.11 21.71
C ILE A 206 26.18 -2.72 21.44
N GLU A 207 27.46 -2.65 21.13
CA GLU A 207 28.08 -1.38 20.70
C GLU A 207 27.58 -0.99 19.31
N MET A 208 27.48 0.31 19.04
CA MET A 208 27.03 0.80 17.72
C MET A 208 27.90 0.26 16.58
N SER A 209 29.21 0.11 16.82
CA SER A 209 30.18 -0.50 15.89
C SER A 209 29.79 -1.92 15.47
N GLN A 210 29.22 -2.72 16.38
CA GLN A 210 28.76 -4.07 16.10
C GLN A 210 27.48 -4.05 15.24
N VAL A 211 26.55 -3.13 15.53
CA VAL A 211 25.32 -2.97 14.73
C VAL A 211 25.64 -2.53 13.30
N GLU A 212 26.56 -1.58 13.14
CA GLU A 212 27.02 -1.10 11.82
C GLU A 212 27.65 -2.21 10.96
N SER A 213 28.32 -3.16 11.63
CA SER A 213 28.92 -4.33 11.00
C SER A 213 27.88 -5.42 10.66
N ILE A 214 26.92 -5.67 11.54
CA ILE A 214 25.85 -6.66 11.34
C ILE A 214 24.84 -6.20 10.29
N LEU A 215 24.54 -4.90 10.25
CA LEU A 215 23.58 -4.27 9.34
C LEU A 215 24.33 -3.33 8.37
N PRO A 216 25.01 -3.85 7.35
CA PRO A 216 25.93 -3.06 6.51
C PRO A 216 25.27 -1.89 5.75
N PHE A 217 23.95 -1.93 5.56
CA PHE A 217 23.16 -0.91 4.86
C PHE A 217 22.13 -0.21 5.76
N CYS A 218 22.38 -0.10 7.06
CA CYS A 218 21.53 0.66 7.98
C CYS A 218 21.84 2.17 7.98
N ILE A 219 20.83 2.97 8.29
CA ILE A 219 20.94 4.42 8.51
C ILE A 219 20.19 4.75 9.80
N PHE A 220 20.85 5.43 10.73
CA PHE A 220 20.25 5.89 11.97
C PHE A 220 20.05 7.40 11.91
N ILE A 221 18.79 7.83 11.98
CA ILE A 221 18.38 9.23 11.97
C ILE A 221 17.77 9.63 13.31
N ASP A 222 18.02 10.86 13.75
CA ASP A 222 17.31 11.45 14.88
C ASP A 222 16.05 12.22 14.47
N THR A 223 15.39 12.84 15.46
CA THR A 223 14.17 13.62 15.26
C THR A 223 14.38 14.88 14.42
N ASN A 224 15.62 15.36 14.27
CA ASN A 224 15.98 16.49 13.42
C ASN A 224 16.39 16.04 12.01
N MET A 225 16.12 14.78 11.67
CA MET A 225 16.52 14.14 10.41
C MET A 225 18.05 14.13 10.21
N LYS A 226 18.85 14.21 11.27
CA LYS A 226 20.31 14.12 11.16
C LYS A 226 20.76 12.67 11.19
N ILE A 227 21.65 12.30 10.26
CA ILE A 227 22.24 10.96 10.18
C ILE A 227 23.35 10.84 11.22
N ASN A 228 23.12 10.06 12.28
CA ASN A 228 24.05 9.93 13.40
C ASN A 228 24.98 8.70 13.28
N SER A 229 24.53 7.65 12.60
CA SER A 229 25.31 6.44 12.33
C SER A 229 24.83 5.77 11.04
N ILE A 230 25.74 5.05 10.37
CA ILE A 230 25.50 4.34 9.11
C ILE A 230 26.28 3.02 9.09
N GLY A 231 25.76 2.00 8.41
CA GLY A 231 26.41 0.70 8.30
C GLY A 231 27.73 0.73 7.51
N ASP A 232 28.59 -0.27 7.74
CA ASP A 232 29.96 -0.30 7.20
C ASP A 232 30.05 -0.24 5.68
N CYS A 233 29.09 -0.83 4.96
CA CYS A 233 29.07 -0.75 3.50
C CYS A 233 28.71 0.66 3.02
N LEU A 234 27.78 1.34 3.70
CA LEU A 234 27.45 2.73 3.38
C LEU A 234 28.58 3.69 3.76
N LYS A 235 29.29 3.45 4.88
CA LYS A 235 30.51 4.23 5.23
C LYS A 235 31.57 4.18 4.13
N LYS A 236 31.76 3.01 3.52
CA LYS A 236 32.74 2.81 2.45
C LYS A 236 32.26 3.38 1.11
N ALA A 237 31.00 3.17 0.77
CA ALA A 237 30.45 3.56 -0.53
C ALA A 237 30.15 5.06 -0.61
N VAL A 238 29.64 5.66 0.47
CA VAL A 238 29.09 7.02 0.48
C VAL A 238 29.38 7.73 1.82
N PRO A 239 30.65 7.90 2.24
CA PRO A 239 31.01 8.43 3.57
C PRO A 239 30.41 9.81 3.88
N GLN A 240 30.15 10.62 2.85
CA GLN A 240 29.65 12.00 2.97
C GLN A 240 28.23 12.11 3.57
N ILE A 241 27.46 11.02 3.62
CA ILE A 241 26.13 11.05 4.24
C ILE A 241 26.19 11.10 5.78
N TRP A 242 27.31 10.69 6.38
CA TRP A 242 27.45 10.69 7.83
C TRP A 242 27.45 12.12 8.36
N GLY A 243 26.57 12.41 9.34
CA GLY A 243 26.40 13.74 9.92
C GLY A 243 25.55 14.71 9.07
N ALA A 244 25.22 14.35 7.82
CA ALA A 244 24.36 15.16 6.96
C ALA A 244 22.89 15.11 7.42
N ASN A 245 22.09 16.07 6.95
CA ASN A 245 20.65 15.96 7.08
C ASN A 245 20.13 14.96 6.03
N PHE A 246 19.33 13.99 6.45
CA PHE A 246 18.79 12.93 5.62
C PHE A 246 18.08 13.48 4.38
N GLY A 247 17.26 14.53 4.51
CA GLY A 247 16.53 15.11 3.39
C GLY A 247 17.40 15.88 2.39
N GLN A 248 18.67 16.12 2.68
CA GLN A 248 19.62 16.73 1.74
C GLN A 248 20.34 15.70 0.88
N VAL A 249 20.42 14.44 1.34
CA VAL A 249 21.20 13.38 0.68
C VAL A 249 20.33 12.23 0.19
N PHE A 250 19.13 12.06 0.73
CA PHE A 250 18.17 11.03 0.34
C PHE A 250 16.81 11.64 -0.02
N GLU A 251 16.21 11.06 -1.04
CA GLU A 251 14.80 11.23 -1.38
C GLU A 251 14.02 9.98 -0.98
N ILE A 252 12.81 10.16 -0.44
CA ILE A 252 11.90 9.06 -0.16
C ILE A 252 11.06 8.81 -1.41
N VAL A 253 11.42 7.76 -2.16
CA VAL A 253 10.72 7.33 -3.37
C VAL A 253 9.41 6.61 -3.03
N ARG A 254 9.37 5.91 -1.90
CA ARG A 254 8.15 5.25 -1.40
C ARG A 254 8.07 5.34 0.12
N PRO A 255 6.91 5.66 0.69
CA PRO A 255 5.83 6.42 0.03
C PRO A 255 6.34 7.80 -0.41
N GLU A 256 5.75 8.41 -1.45
CA GLU A 256 6.19 9.72 -1.95
C GLU A 256 5.81 10.81 -0.94
N ILE A 257 6.69 11.03 0.04
CA ILE A 257 6.50 11.95 1.17
C ILE A 257 7.76 12.77 1.40
N GLN A 258 7.59 13.93 2.03
CA GLN A 258 8.74 14.72 2.46
C GLN A 258 9.48 14.01 3.60
N PRO A 259 10.82 14.13 3.66
CA PRO A 259 11.64 13.54 4.71
C PRO A 259 11.52 14.32 6.02
N ILE A 260 10.34 14.28 6.64
CA ILE A 260 10.00 14.90 7.92
C ILE A 260 9.73 13.78 8.93
N PHE A 261 10.36 13.85 10.09
CA PHE A 261 10.34 12.77 11.08
C PHE A 261 8.92 12.36 11.51
N ASP A 262 8.07 13.35 11.82
CA ASP A 262 6.69 13.08 12.22
C ASP A 262 5.86 12.51 11.07
N LEU A 263 6.13 12.91 9.83
CA LEU A 263 5.47 12.34 8.66
C LEU A 263 5.88 10.89 8.44
N ILE A 264 7.18 10.57 8.55
CA ILE A 264 7.69 9.18 8.44
C ILE A 264 7.02 8.28 9.50
N LYS A 265 6.85 8.78 10.72
CA LYS A 265 6.16 8.07 11.80
C LYS A 265 4.72 7.71 11.49
N GLU A 266 4.03 8.45 10.64
CA GLU A 266 2.65 8.09 10.26
C GLU A 266 2.61 6.81 9.43
N TYR A 267 3.67 6.47 8.70
CA TYR A 267 3.70 5.36 7.73
C TYR A 267 4.39 4.10 8.27
N THR A 268 4.25 3.82 9.57
CA THR A 268 4.99 2.72 10.25
C THR A 268 4.79 1.33 9.62
N ASN A 269 3.64 1.05 9.00
CA ASN A 269 3.35 -0.24 8.37
C ASN A 269 3.65 -0.28 6.87
N VAL A 270 4.25 0.77 6.32
CA VAL A 270 4.59 0.85 4.89
C VAL A 270 6.10 0.68 4.72
N THR A 271 6.53 -0.18 3.80
CA THR A 271 7.94 -0.32 3.48
C THR A 271 8.45 0.91 2.73
N PHE A 272 9.51 1.52 3.25
CA PHE A 272 10.16 2.68 2.63
C PHE A 272 11.14 2.28 1.54
N THR A 273 11.19 3.07 0.47
CA THR A 273 12.28 3.02 -0.52
C THR A 273 12.89 4.40 -0.58
N ILE A 274 14.20 4.45 -0.39
CA ILE A 274 14.96 5.70 -0.36
C ILE A 274 16.00 5.65 -1.48
N GLN A 275 16.22 6.79 -2.12
CA GLN A 275 17.20 6.94 -3.19
C GLN A 275 18.22 7.97 -2.77
N LEU A 276 19.49 7.68 -3.03
CA LEU A 276 20.57 8.64 -2.82
C LEU A 276 20.47 9.73 -3.90
N SER A 277 20.34 10.98 -3.48
CA SER A 277 20.14 12.15 -4.35
C SER A 277 21.38 13.05 -4.41
N ILE A 278 22.56 12.50 -4.07
CA ILE A 278 23.80 13.25 -4.17
C ILE A 278 24.14 13.44 -5.65
N ASP A 279 24.09 14.68 -6.12
CA ASP A 279 24.62 15.04 -7.42
C ASP A 279 26.12 14.73 -7.50
N ASP A 280 26.52 13.93 -8.49
CA ASP A 280 27.92 13.68 -8.84
C ASP A 280 28.65 14.94 -9.37
N ASN A 281 28.05 16.13 -9.29
CA ASN A 281 28.66 17.41 -9.68
C ASN A 281 29.72 17.93 -8.70
N SER A 282 30.32 17.06 -7.89
CA SER A 282 31.48 17.39 -7.06
C SER A 282 32.75 16.59 -7.39
N LYS A 283 32.91 16.14 -8.64
CA LYS A 283 34.24 15.81 -9.18
C LYS A 283 34.38 16.27 -10.63
N SER A 284 35.27 17.26 -10.86
CA SER A 284 36.19 17.39 -12.02
C SER A 284 36.41 18.85 -12.48
N SER A 285 36.92 19.75 -11.63
CA SER A 285 37.44 21.03 -12.15
C SER A 285 38.72 21.60 -11.53
N ASP A 286 39.34 21.01 -10.50
CA ASP A 286 40.48 21.71 -9.85
C ASP A 286 41.74 20.90 -9.46
N ILE A 287 41.94 19.65 -9.90
CA ILE A 287 43.23 18.94 -9.62
C ILE A 287 43.77 18.12 -10.80
N LEU A 288 43.62 18.60 -12.05
CA LEU A 288 44.32 18.00 -13.20
C LEU A 288 45.22 18.98 -13.99
N ASN A 289 45.46 20.20 -13.49
CA ASN A 289 46.36 21.17 -14.11
C ASN A 289 47.44 21.69 -13.15
N SER A 290 48.27 20.81 -12.57
CA SER A 290 49.53 21.25 -11.95
C SER A 290 50.52 20.11 -11.63
N SER A 291 50.86 19.24 -12.60
CA SER A 291 52.14 18.50 -12.54
C SER A 291 52.39 17.67 -13.80
N LEU A 292 52.55 18.32 -14.95
CA LEU A 292 53.22 17.72 -16.11
C LEU A 292 53.80 18.84 -16.98
N TYR A 293 54.74 19.61 -16.43
CA TYR A 293 55.80 20.34 -17.17
C TYR A 293 56.84 20.84 -16.16
N LYS A 294 57.76 19.94 -15.79
CA LYS A 294 59.20 20.15 -15.59
C LYS A 294 59.83 18.88 -15.03
#